data_AF-A0A2E8TL83-F1
#
_entry.id   AF-A0A2E8TL83-F1
#
_cell.length_a   1.000
_cell.length_b   1.000
_cell.length_c   1.000
_cell.angle_alpha   90.00
_cell.angle_beta   90.00
_cell.angle_gamma   90.00
#
_symmetry.space_group_name_H-M   'P 1'
#
loop_
_entity.id
_entity.type
_entity.pdbx_description
1 polymer ?
#
loop_
_entity_poly.entity_id
_entity_poly.type
_entity_poly.pdbx_seq_one_letter_code
_entity_poly.pdbx_strand_id
1 'polypeptide(L)'
;MKNLLLILLFIPVIIYSQSQKLNGIDLNGPKGFVKTENLTWRKGNDLISVQSFEGKFTVKEYEEVCSEGSRTTEYLAMETQEISGTEYQICLQYGENGMLLAQVPIYRNGYTYIVTVGTYTLDYEESKRIEESMYQVFYMIGYMVTRVTLF
;
A
#
# COMPACT_ATOMS: atom_id res chain seq x y z
N MET A 1 2.23 -31.57 43.06
CA MET A 1 2.13 -31.70 41.59
C MET A 1 1.02 -30.80 41.09
N LYS A 2 1.28 -30.08 40.00
CA LYS A 2 0.28 -29.43 39.11
C LYS A 2 -0.56 -28.27 39.68
N ASN A 3 0.09 -27.23 40.19
CA ASN A 3 -0.39 -25.85 39.95
C ASN A 3 0.64 -25.12 39.06
N LEU A 4 1.11 -25.87 38.06
CA LEU A 4 2.00 -25.41 37.02
C LEU A 4 1.15 -24.61 36.02
N LEU A 5 1.72 -23.51 35.52
CA LEU A 5 1.51 -23.11 34.12
C LEU A 5 0.13 -22.54 33.74
N LEU A 6 -0.36 -21.48 34.40
CA LEU A 6 -1.49 -20.73 33.81
C LEU A 6 -1.36 -19.21 33.72
N ILE A 7 -0.33 -18.59 34.29
CA ILE A 7 -0.15 -17.12 34.19
C ILE A 7 1.04 -16.75 33.28
N LEU A 8 1.82 -17.74 32.81
CA LEU A 8 2.78 -17.54 31.71
C LEU A 8 2.11 -17.49 30.31
N LEU A 9 0.78 -17.59 30.24
CA LEU A 9 -0.02 -17.51 29.00
C LEU A 9 -0.51 -16.10 28.67
N PHE A 10 -0.31 -15.12 29.56
CA PHE A 10 -0.25 -13.73 29.14
C PHE A 10 1.13 -13.47 28.54
N ILE A 11 1.40 -14.20 27.45
CA ILE A 11 2.35 -13.81 26.42
C ILE A 11 2.13 -12.31 26.25
N PRO A 12 3.13 -11.46 26.50
CA PRO A 12 2.98 -10.06 26.16
C PRO A 12 2.60 -10.10 24.69
N VAL A 13 1.39 -9.65 24.35
CA VAL A 13 1.02 -9.48 22.95
C VAL A 13 1.94 -8.34 22.51
N ILE A 14 3.13 -8.70 22.07
CA ILE A 14 4.08 -7.80 21.45
C ILE A 14 3.42 -7.53 20.10
N ILE A 15 2.46 -6.61 20.09
CA ILE A 15 1.79 -6.00 18.93
C ILE A 15 2.83 -5.20 18.09
N TYR A 16 4.10 -5.27 18.47
CA TYR A 16 5.21 -4.52 17.92
C TYR A 16 6.09 -5.41 17.04
N SER A 17 5.64 -5.65 15.81
CA SER A 17 6.50 -5.53 14.63
C SER A 17 5.63 -5.57 13.37
N GLN A 18 4.83 -4.51 13.20
CA GLN A 18 4.25 -4.16 11.90
C GLN A 18 5.33 -3.85 10.87
N SER A 19 6.54 -3.49 11.28
CA SER A 19 7.53 -2.98 10.35
C SER A 19 8.39 -4.06 9.70
N GLN A 20 8.91 -3.75 8.52
CA GLN A 20 9.82 -4.57 7.76
C GLN A 20 10.83 -3.66 7.04
N LYS A 21 12.11 -3.99 7.17
CA LYS A 21 13.16 -3.28 6.43
C LYS A 21 13.23 -3.74 4.98
N LEU A 22 13.34 -2.78 4.07
CA LEU A 22 13.58 -2.97 2.63
C LEU A 22 14.60 -1.93 2.17
N ASN A 23 15.77 -2.38 1.68
CA ASN A 23 16.84 -1.50 1.20
C ASN A 23 17.24 -0.37 2.17
N GLY A 24 17.24 -0.67 3.47
CA GLY A 24 17.57 0.27 4.54
C GLY A 24 16.40 1.11 5.07
N ILE A 25 15.23 1.08 4.41
CA ILE A 25 14.01 1.79 4.81
C ILE A 25 13.17 0.89 5.71
N ASP A 26 12.73 1.39 6.86
CA ASP A 26 11.78 0.66 7.72
C ASP A 26 10.34 0.95 7.28
N LEU A 27 9.66 -0.02 6.66
CA LEU A 27 8.30 0.14 6.15
C LEU A 27 7.29 -0.48 7.10
N ASN A 28 6.13 0.15 7.28
CA ASN A 28 4.99 -0.42 8.00
C ASN A 28 3.69 0.13 7.40
N GLY A 29 2.56 -0.47 7.73
CA GLY A 29 1.24 0.09 7.41
C GLY A 29 0.81 1.19 8.40
N PRO A 30 -0.19 2.01 8.04
CA PRO A 30 -0.81 2.99 8.94
C PRO A 30 -1.41 2.36 10.21
N LYS A 31 -1.80 3.19 11.17
CA LYS A 31 -2.44 2.71 12.41
C LYS A 31 -3.64 1.81 12.11
N GLY A 32 -3.63 0.61 12.70
CA GLY A 32 -4.67 -0.40 12.55
C GLY A 32 -4.44 -1.39 11.41
N PHE A 33 -3.47 -1.15 10.54
CA PHE A 33 -3.01 -2.17 9.60
C PHE A 33 -2.19 -3.22 10.32
N VAL A 34 -2.33 -4.47 9.85
CA VAL A 34 -1.57 -5.62 10.31
C VAL A 34 -0.78 -6.20 9.14
N LYS A 35 0.51 -6.44 9.35
CA LYS A 35 1.34 -7.15 8.39
C LYS A 35 0.81 -8.57 8.23
N THR A 36 0.39 -8.92 7.02
CA THR A 36 -0.16 -10.25 6.72
C THR A 36 0.82 -11.12 5.96
N GLU A 37 1.68 -10.51 5.14
CA GLU A 37 2.65 -11.22 4.31
C GLU A 37 3.95 -10.40 4.18
N ASN A 38 4.89 -10.88 3.36
CA ASN A 38 6.12 -10.16 3.06
C ASN A 38 5.81 -8.83 2.35
N LEU A 39 6.23 -7.71 2.96
CA LEU A 39 5.98 -6.35 2.44
C LEU A 39 4.49 -6.04 2.17
N THR A 40 3.59 -6.69 2.90
CA THR A 40 2.14 -6.54 2.72
C THR A 40 1.44 -6.34 4.06
N TRP A 41 0.53 -5.36 4.09
CA TRP A 41 -0.28 -4.99 5.25
C TRP A 41 -1.74 -4.90 4.87
N ARG A 42 -2.63 -5.31 5.79
CA ARG A 42 -4.09 -5.24 5.60
C ARG A 42 -4.81 -4.63 6.79
N LYS A 43 -5.95 -4.01 6.53
CA LYS A 43 -6.93 -3.56 7.53
C LYS A 43 -8.34 -3.81 6.97
N GLY A 44 -9.02 -4.84 7.44
CA GLY A 44 -10.24 -5.29 6.77
C GLY A 44 -9.94 -5.67 5.32
N ASN A 45 -10.66 -5.09 4.36
CA ASN A 45 -10.43 -5.30 2.93
C ASN A 45 -9.39 -4.35 2.32
N ASP A 46 -8.85 -3.40 3.09
CA ASP A 46 -7.77 -2.54 2.62
C ASP A 46 -6.45 -3.32 2.53
N LEU A 47 -5.67 -2.98 1.52
CA LEU A 47 -4.39 -3.60 1.18
C LEU A 47 -3.33 -2.53 0.95
N ILE A 48 -2.13 -2.78 1.47
CA ILE A 48 -0.89 -2.10 1.08
C ILE A 48 0.13 -3.18 0.78
N SER A 49 0.78 -3.08 -0.37
CA SER A 49 1.87 -3.96 -0.80
C SER A 49 3.00 -3.13 -1.38
N VAL A 50 4.25 -3.52 -1.13
CA VAL A 50 5.43 -2.85 -1.66
C VAL A 50 6.34 -3.83 -2.36
N GLN A 51 6.79 -3.46 -3.55
CA GLN A 51 7.83 -4.17 -4.28
C GLN A 51 8.95 -3.19 -4.61
N SER A 52 10.18 -3.68 -4.77
CA SER A 52 11.30 -2.85 -5.22
C SER A 52 12.18 -3.57 -6.22
N PHE A 53 12.75 -2.81 -7.15
CA PHE A 53 13.76 -3.29 -8.09
C PHE A 53 14.82 -2.20 -8.32
N GLU A 54 16.00 -2.63 -8.77
CA GLU A 54 17.12 -1.72 -9.06
C GLU A 54 16.84 -0.89 -10.32
N GLY A 55 17.19 0.38 -10.27
CA GLY A 55 16.98 1.34 -11.36
C GLY A 55 15.77 2.23 -11.15
N LYS A 56 15.51 3.06 -12.17
CA LYS A 56 14.48 4.09 -12.16
C LYS A 56 13.53 3.88 -13.32
N PHE A 57 12.22 3.81 -13.05
CA PHE A 57 11.22 4.00 -14.10
C PHE A 57 11.24 5.45 -14.59
N THR A 58 11.27 5.64 -15.91
CA THR A 58 10.78 6.89 -16.49
C THR A 58 9.26 6.97 -16.31
N VAL A 59 8.72 8.19 -16.31
CA VAL A 59 7.27 8.41 -16.24
C VAL A 59 6.55 7.65 -17.35
N LYS A 60 7.10 7.70 -18.57
CA LYS A 60 6.53 7.05 -19.75
C LYS A 60 6.54 5.52 -19.62
N GLU A 61 7.64 4.90 -19.19
CA GLU A 61 7.70 3.45 -18.99
C GLU A 61 6.69 2.99 -17.92
N TYR A 62 6.56 3.76 -16.84
CA TYR A 62 5.58 3.44 -15.80
C TYR A 62 4.14 3.55 -16.31
N GLU A 63 3.82 4.60 -17.06
CA GLU A 63 2.51 4.80 -17.66
C GLU A 63 2.16 3.68 -18.64
N GLU A 64 3.10 3.30 -19.52
CA GLU A 64 2.92 2.17 -20.45
C GLU A 64 2.62 0.88 -19.69
N VAL A 65 3.45 0.51 -18.71
CA VAL A 65 3.27 -0.72 -17.91
C VAL A 65 1.95 -0.69 -17.14
N CYS A 66 1.58 0.44 -16.55
CA CYS A 66 0.37 0.48 -15.73
C CYS A 66 -0.92 0.53 -16.57
N SER A 67 -0.87 1.19 -17.74
CA SER A 67 -2.01 1.29 -18.64
C SER A 67 -2.39 -0.04 -19.30
N GLU A 68 -1.43 -0.98 -19.40
CA GLU A 68 -1.70 -2.34 -19.90
C GLU A 68 -2.65 -3.12 -18.97
N GLY A 69 -2.67 -2.79 -17.68
CA GLY A 69 -3.47 -3.52 -16.70
C GLY A 69 -2.90 -4.90 -16.36
N SER A 70 -3.76 -5.82 -15.95
CA SER A 70 -3.40 -7.23 -15.72
C SER A 70 -4.56 -8.12 -16.12
N ARG A 71 -4.39 -9.43 -15.99
CA ARG A 71 -5.46 -10.40 -16.26
C ARG A 71 -6.75 -10.12 -15.46
N THR A 72 -6.66 -9.47 -14.31
CA THR A 72 -7.78 -9.26 -13.38
C THR A 72 -8.00 -7.79 -13.02
N THR A 73 -7.36 -6.85 -13.73
CA THR A 73 -7.46 -5.42 -13.45
C THR A 73 -7.53 -4.60 -14.73
N GLU A 74 -8.42 -3.63 -14.74
CA GLU A 74 -8.60 -2.68 -15.84
C GLU A 74 -8.00 -1.33 -15.46
N TYR A 75 -7.31 -0.68 -16.40
CA TYR A 75 -6.82 0.68 -16.23
C TYR A 75 -7.98 1.68 -16.18
N LEU A 76 -7.91 2.62 -15.24
CA LEU A 76 -8.87 3.71 -15.11
C LEU A 76 -8.27 5.05 -15.55
N ALA A 77 -7.18 5.45 -14.91
CA ALA A 77 -6.58 6.77 -15.10
C ALA A 77 -5.15 6.84 -14.56
N MET A 78 -4.42 7.86 -15.01
CA MET A 78 -3.16 8.30 -14.41
C MET A 78 -3.39 9.69 -13.83
N GLU A 79 -3.26 9.79 -12.52
CA GLU A 79 -3.46 11.02 -11.76
C GLU A 79 -2.13 11.58 -11.28
N THR A 80 -1.91 12.88 -11.45
CA THR A 80 -0.77 13.56 -10.84
C THR A 80 -1.17 14.12 -9.48
N GLN A 81 -0.44 13.77 -8.42
CA GLN A 81 -0.66 14.30 -7.07
C GLN A 81 0.64 14.89 -6.51
N GLU A 82 0.55 16.08 -5.94
CA GLU A 82 1.67 16.69 -5.20
C GLU A 82 1.65 16.21 -3.75
N ILE A 83 2.73 15.57 -3.29
CA ILE A 83 2.90 15.12 -1.92
C ILE A 83 4.20 15.70 -1.39
N SER A 84 4.12 16.58 -0.40
CA SER A 84 5.27 17.27 0.20
C SER A 84 6.16 17.99 -0.83
N GLY A 85 5.57 18.65 -1.82
CA GLY A 85 6.28 19.41 -2.86
C GLY A 85 6.91 18.56 -3.96
N THR A 86 6.61 17.26 -4.03
CA THR A 86 7.01 16.37 -5.13
C THR A 86 5.77 15.84 -5.84
N GLU A 87 5.76 15.92 -7.17
CA GLU A 87 4.70 15.34 -7.99
C GLU A 87 4.91 13.84 -8.17
N TYR A 88 3.84 13.08 -7.95
CA TYR A 88 3.80 11.64 -8.13
C TYR A 88 2.74 11.27 -9.17
N GLN A 89 3.11 10.38 -10.08
CA GLN A 89 2.19 9.78 -11.05
C GLN A 89 1.56 8.55 -10.42
N ILE A 90 0.26 8.62 -10.16
CA ILE A 90 -0.51 7.58 -9.49
C ILE A 90 -1.43 6.94 -10.52
N CYS A 91 -1.22 5.66 -10.74
CA CYS A 91 -2.03 4.89 -11.66
C CYS A 91 -3.20 4.27 -10.90
N LEU A 92 -4.41 4.45 -11.43
CA LEU A 92 -5.64 3.90 -10.89
C LEU A 92 -6.11 2.74 -11.75
N GLN A 93 -6.46 1.64 -11.10
CA GLN A 93 -6.97 0.44 -11.75
C GLN A 93 -8.17 -0.10 -10.97
N TYR A 94 -9.08 -0.78 -11.66
CA TYR A 94 -10.21 -1.48 -11.04
C TYR A 94 -10.04 -2.99 -11.18
N GLY A 95 -10.08 -3.69 -10.06
CA GLY A 95 -10.05 -5.15 -10.05
C GLY A 95 -11.43 -5.75 -10.34
N GLU A 96 -11.46 -6.87 -11.05
CA GLU A 96 -12.71 -7.65 -11.26
C GLU A 96 -13.35 -8.09 -9.93
N ASN A 97 -12.56 -8.15 -8.87
CA ASN A 97 -13.00 -8.44 -7.51
C ASN A 97 -13.62 -7.22 -6.79
N GLY A 98 -13.85 -6.10 -7.48
CA GLY A 98 -14.46 -4.89 -6.93
C GLY A 98 -13.53 -3.98 -6.12
N MET A 99 -12.22 -4.24 -6.16
CA MET A 99 -11.23 -3.37 -5.53
C MET A 99 -10.85 -2.20 -6.44
N LEU A 100 -10.83 -0.99 -5.88
CA LEU A 100 -10.10 0.12 -6.46
C LEU A 100 -8.64 0.00 -6.02
N LEU A 101 -7.73 0.03 -6.99
CA LEU A 101 -6.29 -0.04 -6.79
C LEU A 101 -5.64 1.29 -7.17
N ALA A 102 -4.67 1.73 -6.38
CA ALA A 102 -3.78 2.81 -6.74
C ALA A 102 -2.33 2.34 -6.64
N GLN A 103 -1.51 2.71 -7.64
CA GLN A 103 -0.10 2.37 -7.68
C GLN A 103 0.74 3.64 -7.85
N VAL A 104 1.85 3.73 -7.14
CA VAL A 104 2.81 4.83 -7.29
C VAL A 104 4.25 4.30 -7.33
N PRO A 105 5.08 4.74 -8.29
CA PRO A 105 6.50 4.46 -8.30
C PRO A 105 7.23 5.56 -7.52
N ILE A 106 8.12 5.16 -6.63
CA ILE A 106 8.94 6.08 -5.83
C ILE A 106 10.40 5.70 -6.04
N TYR A 107 11.23 6.63 -6.52
CA TYR A 107 12.66 6.37 -6.70
C TYR A 107 13.47 6.88 -5.52
N ARG A 108 14.27 6.02 -4.89
CA ARG A 108 15.19 6.39 -3.80
C ARG A 108 16.40 5.47 -3.76
N ASN A 109 17.59 6.06 -3.63
CA ASN A 109 18.87 5.37 -3.41
C ASN A 109 19.18 4.25 -4.43
N GLY A 110 18.87 4.46 -5.71
CA GLY A 110 19.15 3.47 -6.77
C GLY A 110 18.05 2.44 -7.00
N TYR A 111 16.96 2.48 -6.22
CA TYR A 111 15.84 1.57 -6.34
C TYR A 111 14.54 2.32 -6.66
N THR A 112 13.67 1.69 -7.43
CA THR A 112 12.27 2.08 -7.55
C THR A 112 11.42 1.18 -6.65
N TYR A 113 10.56 1.80 -5.86
CA TYR A 113 9.57 1.15 -5.02
C TYR A 113 8.21 1.33 -5.66
N ILE A 114 7.56 0.23 -6.02
CA ILE A 114 6.17 0.22 -6.46
C ILE A 114 5.33 -0.02 -5.22
N VAL A 115 4.63 1.02 -4.80
CA VAL A 115 3.63 0.93 -3.73
C VAL A 115 2.29 0.71 -4.40
N THR A 116 1.67 -0.43 -4.11
CA THR A 116 0.31 -0.76 -4.51
C THR A 116 -0.58 -0.71 -3.29
N VAL A 117 -1.66 0.05 -3.37
CA VAL A 117 -2.69 0.07 -2.33
C VAL A 117 -4.04 -0.28 -2.95
N GLY A 118 -4.96 -0.76 -2.14
CA GLY A 118 -6.30 -1.06 -2.61
C GLY A 118 -7.34 -1.03 -1.51
N THR A 119 -8.58 -0.71 -1.89
CA THR A 119 -9.75 -0.73 -1.02
C THR A 119 -10.92 -1.39 -1.75
N TYR A 120 -11.78 -2.08 -1.01
CA TYR A 120 -12.95 -2.74 -1.59
C TYR A 120 -14.10 -1.74 -1.67
N THR A 121 -14.54 -1.43 -2.89
CA THR A 121 -15.48 -0.31 -3.08
C THR A 121 -16.87 -0.58 -2.49
N LEU A 122 -17.26 -1.85 -2.31
CA LEU A 122 -18.55 -2.19 -1.72
C LEU A 122 -18.57 -2.11 -0.19
N ASP A 123 -17.45 -1.76 0.46
CA ASP A 123 -17.43 -1.40 1.88
C ASP A 123 -18.08 -0.02 2.15
N TYR A 124 -18.31 0.78 1.10
CA TYR A 124 -18.84 2.14 1.20
C TYR A 124 -20.27 2.25 0.66
N GLU A 125 -21.04 3.19 1.22
CA GLU A 125 -22.39 3.50 0.76
C GLU A 125 -22.39 3.90 -0.72
N GLU A 126 -23.40 3.45 -1.47
CA GLU A 126 -23.46 3.66 -2.92
C GLU A 126 -23.31 5.13 -3.33
N SER A 127 -23.93 6.04 -2.58
CA SER A 127 -23.89 7.49 -2.83
C SER A 127 -22.52 8.14 -2.65
N LYS A 128 -21.60 7.49 -1.90
CA LYS A 128 -20.26 7.99 -1.57
C LYS A 128 -19.14 7.06 -2.03
N ARG A 129 -19.49 5.95 -2.67
CA ARG A 129 -18.60 4.84 -2.98
C ARG A 129 -17.30 5.29 -3.62
N ILE A 130 -17.40 6.09 -4.67
CA ILE A 130 -16.23 6.56 -5.42
C ILE A 130 -15.39 7.53 -4.59
N GLU A 131 -16.03 8.51 -3.94
CA GLU A 131 -15.33 9.53 -3.14
C GLU A 131 -14.56 8.89 -1.98
N GLU A 132 -15.21 8.03 -1.19
CA GLU A 132 -14.59 7.38 -0.03
C GLU A 132 -13.52 6.37 -0.45
N SER A 133 -13.74 5.62 -1.54
CA SER A 133 -12.72 4.71 -2.07
C SER A 133 -11.47 5.48 -2.54
N MET A 134 -11.66 6.58 -3.28
CA MET A 134 -10.57 7.43 -3.76
C MET A 134 -9.81 8.06 -2.60
N TYR A 135 -10.53 8.61 -1.61
CA TYR A 135 -9.93 9.15 -0.41
C TYR A 135 -9.08 8.10 0.31
N GLN A 136 -9.59 6.88 0.46
CA GLN A 136 -8.90 5.82 1.18
C GLN A 136 -7.61 5.39 0.46
N VAL A 137 -7.64 5.20 -0.87
CA VAL A 137 -6.41 4.85 -1.61
C VAL A 137 -5.39 5.98 -1.57
N PHE A 138 -5.79 7.25 -1.72
CA PHE A 138 -4.84 8.37 -1.64
C PHE A 138 -4.28 8.58 -0.24
N TYR A 139 -5.07 8.33 0.82
CA TYR A 139 -4.58 8.30 2.19
C TYR A 139 -3.44 7.28 2.35
N MET A 140 -3.66 6.04 1.87
CA MET A 140 -2.65 4.98 1.96
C MET A 140 -1.41 5.29 1.11
N ILE A 141 -1.59 5.84 -0.09
CA ILE A 141 -0.47 6.29 -0.95
C ILE A 141 0.33 7.38 -0.25
N GLY A 142 -0.30 8.44 0.26
CA GLY A 142 0.38 9.54 0.93
C GLY A 142 1.19 9.07 2.14
N TYR A 143 0.63 8.15 2.92
CA TYR A 143 1.34 7.51 4.03
C TYR A 143 2.60 6.78 3.54
N MET A 144 2.47 5.91 2.53
CA MET A 144 3.58 5.09 2.05
C MET A 144 4.63 5.90 1.29
N VAL A 145 4.24 6.91 0.53
CA VAL A 145 5.15 7.88 -0.08
C VAL A 145 6.01 8.51 1.01
N THR A 146 5.40 9.00 2.08
CA THR A 146 6.11 9.59 3.22
C THR A 146 7.05 8.58 3.88
N ARG A 147 6.63 7.32 4.06
CA ARG A 147 7.49 6.25 4.60
C ARG A 147 8.70 5.98 3.72
N VAL A 148 8.51 5.89 2.41
CA VAL A 148 9.58 5.58 1.46
C VAL A 148 10.50 6.76 1.21
N THR A 149 10.07 8.01 1.39
CA THR A 149 10.93 9.19 1.13
C THR A 149 11.66 9.69 2.36
N LEU A 150 11.02 9.70 3.53
CA LEU A 150 11.56 10.37 4.72
C LEU A 150 12.28 9.44 5.72
N PHE A 151 11.90 8.17 5.78
CA PHE A 151 12.39 7.22 6.80
C PHE A 151 13.35 6.21 6.21
#